data_AF-A0A6P1KN83-F1
#
_entry.id   AF-A0A6P1KN83-F1
#
_cell.length_a   1.000
_cell.length_b   1.000
_cell.length_c   1.000
_cell.angle_alpha   90.00
_cell.angle_beta   90.00
_cell.angle_gamma   90.00
#
_symmetry.space_group_name_H-M   'P 1'
#
loop_
_entity.id
_entity.type
_entity.pdbx_description
1 polymer ?
#
loop_
_entity_poly.entity_id
_entity_poly.type
_entity_poly.pdbx_seq_one_letter_code
_entity_poly.pdbx_strand_id
1 'polypeptide(L)'
;MPDQSFRTNIPEVDPTEIEDTRTAIADEHHSFLEKVMVKSGFADLYDARDFTEVVFRVMRDLMTTEASDRVESELHTEAVPTDEKALQFEVAELWKDTNPIVRFLSRIRQPLRGPAPIGIDSNLFLRRVANEGGIPGTVDAEQAVKAVFSATKDELSQERIQEIAGWLPDRIRELWEQA
;
A
#
# COMPACT_ATOMS: atom_id res chain seq x y z
N MET A 1 -57.31 7.04 32.52
CA MET A 1 -56.34 8.13 32.25
C MET A 1 -55.08 7.46 31.74
N PRO A 2 -54.62 7.72 30.50
CA PRO A 2 -53.51 7.00 29.89
C PRO A 2 -52.14 7.58 30.26
N ASP A 3 -51.14 6.70 30.19
CA ASP A 3 -49.72 6.85 30.54
C ASP A 3 -49.01 8.07 29.92
N GLN A 4 -48.19 8.73 30.74
CA GLN A 4 -47.13 9.61 30.28
C GLN A 4 -45.75 8.95 30.47
N SER A 5 -45.14 8.64 29.33
CA SER A 5 -43.73 8.83 29.00
C SER A 5 -42.64 8.32 29.94
N PHE A 6 -41.95 7.26 29.51
CA PHE A 6 -40.47 7.27 29.49
C PHE A 6 -40.00 6.63 28.18
N ARG A 7 -39.71 7.49 27.19
CA ARG A 7 -38.97 7.09 25.98
C ARG A 7 -37.51 6.92 26.40
N THR A 8 -37.04 5.68 26.42
CA THR A 8 -35.61 5.36 26.56
C THR A 8 -34.85 5.96 25.38
N ASN A 9 -33.88 6.81 25.66
CA ASN A 9 -32.83 7.20 24.71
C ASN A 9 -32.03 5.94 24.35
N ILE A 10 -32.41 5.28 23.26
CA ILE A 10 -31.58 4.30 22.59
C ILE A 10 -30.75 5.11 21.59
N PRO A 11 -29.41 5.14 21.67
CA PRO A 11 -28.61 5.75 20.62
C PRO A 11 -28.95 5.04 19.30
N GLU A 12 -29.36 5.83 18.31
CA GLU A 12 -29.58 5.38 16.94
C GLU A 12 -28.21 4.99 16.40
N VAL A 13 -27.87 3.70 16.53
CA VAL A 13 -26.69 3.12 15.89
C VAL A 13 -27.02 3.11 14.41
N ASP A 14 -26.34 3.96 13.64
CA ASP A 14 -26.41 3.93 12.19
C ASP A 14 -25.95 2.53 11.74
N PRO A 15 -26.83 1.71 11.12
CA PRO A 15 -26.48 0.35 10.70
C PRO A 15 -25.38 0.32 9.62
N THR A 16 -24.92 1.48 9.13
CA THR A 16 -23.81 1.61 8.18
C THR A 16 -22.43 1.87 8.82
N GLU A 17 -22.34 2.07 10.15
CA GLU A 17 -21.06 2.25 10.88
C GLU A 17 -20.54 0.95 11.54
N ILE A 18 -21.06 -0.21 11.15
CA ILE A 18 -20.39 -1.47 11.47
C ILE A 18 -19.40 -1.70 10.33
N GLU A 19 -18.14 -1.35 10.52
CA GLU A 19 -17.04 -1.85 9.70
C GLU A 19 -17.24 -3.36 9.56
N ASP A 20 -17.64 -3.82 8.36
CA ASP A 20 -18.25 -5.13 8.17
C ASP A 20 -17.25 -6.19 8.59
N THR A 21 -17.47 -6.77 9.77
CA THR A 21 -16.54 -7.72 10.39
C THR A 21 -16.32 -8.94 9.48
N ARG A 22 -17.25 -9.19 8.54
CA ARG A 22 -17.09 -10.21 7.50
C ARG A 22 -16.06 -9.84 6.44
N THR A 23 -15.94 -8.56 6.09
CA THR A 23 -14.90 -8.05 5.19
C THR A 23 -13.54 -8.13 5.86
N ALA A 24 -13.43 -7.78 7.15
CA ALA A 24 -12.19 -7.93 7.92
C ALA A 24 -11.72 -9.40 8.00
N ILE A 25 -12.63 -10.34 8.29
CA ILE A 25 -12.33 -11.78 8.32
C ILE A 25 -11.98 -12.33 6.92
N ALA A 26 -12.57 -11.79 5.85
CA ALA A 26 -12.20 -12.17 4.49
C ALA A 26 -10.79 -11.68 4.12
N ASP A 27 -10.41 -10.49 4.58
CA ASP A 27 -9.11 -9.87 4.30
C ASP A 27 -7.95 -10.61 5.00
N GLU A 28 -8.16 -11.13 6.22
CA GLU A 28 -7.15 -11.91 6.98
C GLU A 28 -6.62 -13.16 6.23
N HIS A 29 -7.41 -13.71 5.29
CA HIS A 29 -7.06 -14.91 4.55
C HIS A 29 -6.58 -14.66 3.12
N HIS A 30 -6.64 -13.41 2.65
CA HIS A 30 -6.14 -13.05 1.33
C HIS A 30 -4.63 -12.89 1.37
N SER A 31 -3.98 -13.44 0.35
CA SER A 31 -2.57 -13.16 0.09
C SER A 31 -2.35 -11.68 -0.26
N PHE A 32 -1.11 -11.22 -0.20
CA PHE A 32 -0.76 -9.81 -0.40
C PHE A 32 -1.38 -9.24 -1.70
N LEU A 33 -1.22 -9.92 -2.85
CA LEU A 33 -1.74 -9.41 -4.12
C LEU A 33 -3.25 -9.53 -4.25
N GLU A 34 -3.88 -10.51 -3.60
CA GLU A 34 -5.35 -10.60 -3.55
C GLU A 34 -5.94 -9.42 -2.77
N LYS A 35 -5.34 -9.04 -1.64
CA LYS A 35 -5.74 -7.84 -0.90
C LYS A 35 -5.62 -6.58 -1.77
N VAL A 36 -4.49 -6.41 -2.46
CA VAL A 36 -4.28 -5.27 -3.35
C VAL A 36 -5.32 -5.26 -4.46
N MET A 37 -5.55 -6.38 -5.15
CA MET A 37 -6.54 -6.50 -6.22
C MET A 37 -7.94 -6.12 -5.76
N VAL A 38 -8.41 -6.69 -4.64
CA VAL A 38 -9.76 -6.45 -4.11
C VAL A 38 -9.94 -5.00 -3.66
N LYS A 39 -9.00 -4.45 -2.88
CA LYS A 39 -9.12 -3.10 -2.31
C LYS A 39 -8.94 -1.98 -3.35
N SER A 40 -8.19 -2.23 -4.41
CA SER A 40 -7.98 -1.29 -5.52
C SER A 40 -9.08 -1.36 -6.58
N GLY A 41 -9.72 -2.52 -6.75
CA GLY A 41 -10.64 -2.79 -7.85
C GLY A 41 -9.96 -3.18 -9.16
N PHE A 42 -8.72 -3.68 -9.11
CA PHE A 42 -8.08 -4.28 -10.29
C PHE A 42 -8.82 -5.53 -10.77
N ALA A 43 -8.75 -5.79 -12.07
CA ALA A 43 -9.45 -6.91 -12.70
C ALA A 43 -8.78 -8.26 -12.43
N ASP A 44 -7.46 -8.26 -12.23
CA ASP A 44 -6.67 -9.46 -11.97
C ASP A 44 -5.41 -9.20 -11.12
N LEU A 45 -4.72 -10.28 -10.75
CA LEU A 45 -3.52 -10.26 -9.91
C LEU A 45 -2.28 -9.70 -10.62
N TYR A 46 -2.23 -9.69 -11.96
CA TYR A 46 -1.09 -9.14 -12.70
C TYR A 46 -1.14 -7.62 -12.70
N ASP A 47 -2.33 -7.03 -12.88
CA ASP A 47 -2.53 -5.59 -12.72
C ASP A 47 -2.13 -5.15 -11.30
N ALA A 48 -2.57 -5.90 -10.27
CA ALA A 48 -2.20 -5.63 -8.88
C ALA A 48 -0.69 -5.74 -8.63
N ARG A 49 -0.04 -6.74 -9.23
CA ARG A 49 1.41 -6.95 -9.17
C ARG A 49 2.17 -5.78 -9.80
N ASP A 50 1.92 -5.51 -11.07
CA ASP A 50 2.63 -4.50 -11.85
C ASP A 50 2.47 -3.13 -11.19
N PHE A 51 1.26 -2.82 -10.74
CA PHE A 51 0.99 -1.60 -9.99
C PHE A 51 1.80 -1.52 -8.68
N THR A 52 1.84 -2.61 -7.91
CA THR A 52 2.61 -2.66 -6.66
C THR A 52 4.11 -2.47 -6.91
N GLU A 53 4.68 -3.09 -7.94
CA GLU A 53 6.09 -2.91 -8.31
C GLU A 53 6.42 -1.44 -8.55
N VAL A 54 5.52 -0.70 -9.22
CA VAL A 54 5.67 0.74 -9.45
C VAL A 54 5.57 1.54 -8.16
N VAL A 55 4.55 1.28 -7.32
CA VAL A 55 4.40 1.96 -6.02
C VAL A 55 5.65 1.77 -5.18
N PHE A 56 6.14 0.53 -5.06
CA PHE A 56 7.35 0.22 -4.32
C PHE A 56 8.58 0.89 -4.91
N ARG A 57 8.72 0.95 -6.24
CA ARG A 57 9.80 1.71 -6.90
C ARG A 57 9.80 3.18 -6.49
N VAL A 58 8.64 3.83 -6.55
CA VAL A 58 8.54 5.26 -6.20
C VAL A 58 8.77 5.48 -4.71
N MET A 59 8.32 4.56 -3.84
CA MET A 59 8.66 4.59 -2.41
C MET A 59 10.17 4.46 -2.18
N ARG A 60 10.85 3.52 -2.84
CA ARG A 60 12.31 3.35 -2.74
C ARG A 60 13.08 4.59 -3.18
N ASP A 61 12.61 5.28 -4.23
CA ASP A 61 13.21 6.54 -4.68
C ASP A 61 13.18 7.65 -3.60
N LEU A 62 12.28 7.57 -2.61
CA LEU A 62 12.12 8.54 -1.52
C LEU A 62 12.96 8.25 -0.28
N MET A 63 13.67 7.11 -0.21
CA MET A 63 14.40 6.67 0.99
C MET A 63 15.85 6.32 0.70
N THR A 64 16.67 6.16 1.75
CA THR A 64 18.05 5.69 1.57
C THR A 64 18.07 4.19 1.31
N THR A 65 19.17 3.71 0.75
CA THR A 65 19.38 2.27 0.52
C THR A 65 19.25 1.47 1.81
N GLU A 66 19.80 1.97 2.93
CA GLU A 66 19.72 1.28 4.22
C GLU A 66 18.29 1.20 4.76
N ALA A 67 17.48 2.26 4.58
CA ALA A 67 16.07 2.24 4.96
C ALA A 67 15.30 1.25 4.08
N SER A 68 15.54 1.26 2.76
CA SER A 68 14.94 0.32 1.83
C SER A 68 15.30 -1.14 2.14
N ASP A 69 16.56 -1.43 2.50
CA ASP A 69 17.02 -2.77 2.88
C ASP A 69 16.36 -3.25 4.19
N ARG A 70 16.09 -2.35 5.15
CA ARG A 70 15.35 -2.69 6.37
C ARG A 70 13.89 -3.03 6.08
N VAL A 71 13.22 -2.29 5.20
CA VAL A 71 11.86 -2.61 4.75
C VAL A 71 11.85 -3.97 4.04
N GLU A 72 12.79 -4.22 3.13
CA GLU A 72 12.93 -5.49 2.41
C GLU A 72 13.00 -6.69 3.37
N SER A 73 13.73 -6.55 4.49
CA SER A 73 13.95 -7.63 5.47
C SER A 73 12.73 -8.02 6.31
N GLU A 74 11.60 -7.33 6.16
CA GLU A 74 10.34 -7.68 6.82
C GLU A 74 9.31 -8.24 5.82
N LEU A 75 9.53 -8.12 4.50
CA LEU A 75 8.57 -8.51 3.44
C LEU A 75 8.73 -9.99 2.99
N HIS A 76 8.68 -10.95 3.91
CA HIS A 76 9.01 -12.36 3.62
C HIS A 76 7.83 -13.29 3.32
N THR A 77 6.60 -12.78 3.32
CA THR A 77 5.42 -13.59 3.03
C THR A 77 5.31 -13.90 1.54
N GLU A 78 4.77 -15.08 1.19
CA GLU A 78 4.42 -15.42 -0.19
C GLU A 78 3.36 -14.45 -0.73
N ALA A 79 3.58 -13.90 -1.92
CA ALA A 79 2.69 -12.89 -2.51
C ALA A 79 1.32 -13.47 -2.90
N VAL A 80 1.28 -14.73 -3.35
CA VAL A 80 0.09 -15.56 -3.62
C VAL A 80 0.46 -17.04 -3.44
N PRO A 81 -0.32 -17.86 -2.70
CA PRO A 81 -0.13 -19.30 -2.61
C PRO A 81 -0.69 -19.98 -3.87
N THR A 82 0.11 -20.07 -4.94
CA THR A 82 -0.32 -20.63 -6.24
C THR A 82 0.73 -21.53 -6.88
N ASP A 83 0.30 -22.48 -7.72
CA ASP A 83 1.17 -23.31 -8.56
C ASP A 83 1.67 -22.56 -9.81
N GLU A 84 1.15 -21.35 -10.04
CA GLU A 84 1.56 -20.54 -11.18
C GLU A 84 2.93 -19.89 -10.94
N LYS A 85 3.94 -20.36 -11.66
CA LYS A 85 5.34 -19.89 -11.55
C LYS A 85 5.53 -18.38 -11.65
N ALA A 86 4.68 -17.67 -12.39
CA ALA A 86 4.80 -16.22 -12.54
C ALA A 86 4.42 -15.45 -11.27
N LEU A 87 3.68 -16.08 -10.35
CA LEU A 87 3.16 -15.52 -9.10
C LEU A 87 3.76 -16.18 -7.84
N GLN A 88 4.63 -17.18 -8.01
CA GLN A 88 5.39 -17.83 -6.93
C GLN A 88 6.62 -17.00 -6.54
N PHE A 89 6.41 -15.97 -5.71
CA PHE A 89 7.48 -15.14 -5.17
C PHE A 89 7.09 -14.55 -3.81
N GLU A 90 8.07 -14.07 -3.05
CA GLU A 90 7.85 -13.32 -1.81
C GLU A 90 7.54 -11.84 -2.10
N VAL A 91 6.80 -11.16 -1.22
CA VAL A 91 6.55 -9.71 -1.33
C VAL A 91 7.86 -8.91 -1.46
N ALA A 92 8.94 -9.37 -0.83
CA ALA A 92 10.28 -8.79 -0.97
C ALA A 92 10.80 -8.78 -2.42
N GLU A 93 10.34 -9.67 -3.29
CA GLU A 93 10.72 -9.66 -4.71
C GLU A 93 10.04 -8.52 -5.48
N LEU A 94 8.79 -8.15 -5.14
CA LEU A 94 8.15 -6.92 -5.64
C LEU A 94 8.88 -5.66 -5.15
N TRP A 95 9.40 -5.74 -3.92
CA TRP A 95 10.17 -4.66 -3.32
C TRP A 95 11.60 -4.55 -3.88
N LYS A 96 12.13 -5.57 -4.55
CA LYS A 96 13.47 -5.51 -5.16
C LYS A 96 13.34 -4.98 -6.59
N ASP A 97 13.85 -3.77 -6.85
CA ASP A 97 13.95 -3.32 -8.25
C ASP A 97 15.07 -4.02 -9.03
N THR A 98 14.82 -4.09 -10.32
CA THR A 98 15.34 -4.95 -11.40
C THR A 98 16.81 -4.74 -11.81
N ASN A 99 17.68 -4.16 -10.97
CA ASN A 99 19.09 -4.01 -11.34
C ASN A 99 20.08 -4.30 -10.21
N PRO A 100 20.50 -5.57 -10.02
CA PRO A 100 21.42 -5.97 -8.94
C PRO A 100 22.79 -5.27 -9.00
N ILE A 101 23.16 -4.72 -10.16
CA ILE A 101 24.41 -3.97 -10.35
C ILE A 101 24.35 -2.60 -9.66
N VAL A 102 23.17 -1.98 -9.58
CA VAL A 102 22.97 -0.69 -8.90
C VAL A 102 23.01 -0.86 -7.37
N ARG A 103 22.61 -2.03 -6.83
CA ARG A 103 22.65 -2.34 -5.39
C ARG A 103 24.06 -2.22 -4.80
N PHE A 104 25.09 -2.61 -5.55
CA PHE A 104 26.49 -2.52 -5.10
C PHE A 104 27.10 -1.11 -5.28
N LEU A 105 26.58 -0.29 -6.19
CA LEU A 105 27.12 1.04 -6.50
C LEU A 105 26.38 2.21 -5.82
N SER A 106 25.21 1.97 -5.24
CA SER A 106 24.28 3.04 -4.81
C SER A 106 24.17 3.27 -3.31
N ARG A 107 25.13 2.83 -2.48
CA ARG A 107 25.17 3.17 -1.03
C ARG A 107 25.26 4.68 -0.72
N ILE A 108 25.30 5.53 -1.76
CA ILE A 108 25.38 7.00 -1.66
C ILE A 108 24.22 7.66 -2.44
N ARG A 109 23.21 6.92 -2.90
CA ARG A 109 22.07 7.54 -3.59
C ARG A 109 21.27 8.36 -2.57
N GLN A 110 21.27 9.68 -2.75
CA GLN A 110 20.48 10.56 -1.91
C GLN A 110 18.97 10.34 -2.20
N PRO A 111 18.13 10.30 -1.16
CA PRO A 111 16.68 10.23 -1.32
C PRO A 111 16.17 11.41 -2.17
N LEU A 112 15.28 11.14 -3.13
CA LEU A 112 14.70 12.16 -4.01
C LEU A 112 13.53 12.88 -3.33
N ARG A 113 13.76 13.45 -2.14
CA ARG A 113 12.73 14.21 -1.40
C ARG A 113 12.74 15.68 -1.78
N GLY A 114 11.56 16.29 -1.79
CA GLY A 114 11.38 17.72 -2.03
C GLY A 114 10.52 18.01 -3.26
N PRO A 115 10.37 19.29 -3.63
CA PRO A 115 9.52 19.68 -4.74
C PRO A 115 10.09 19.21 -6.09
N ALA A 116 9.19 18.87 -7.02
CA ALA A 116 9.57 18.62 -8.41
C ALA A 116 10.22 19.89 -9.03
N PRO A 117 11.16 19.75 -10.00
CA PRO A 117 11.57 18.52 -10.69
C PRO A 117 12.77 17.79 -10.05
N ILE A 118 13.33 18.31 -8.96
CA ILE A 118 14.54 17.78 -8.33
C ILE A 118 14.20 16.65 -7.34
N GLY A 119 13.08 16.77 -6.63
CA GLY A 119 12.53 15.74 -5.75
C GLY A 119 11.16 15.23 -6.22
N ILE A 120 10.63 14.26 -5.48
CA ILE A 120 9.31 13.68 -5.67
C ILE A 120 8.39 14.28 -4.60
N ASP A 121 7.53 15.20 -5.02
CA ASP A 121 6.38 15.64 -4.24
C ASP A 121 5.19 14.70 -4.45
N SER A 122 4.10 14.91 -3.71
CA SER A 122 2.91 14.08 -3.78
C SER A 122 2.28 14.02 -5.18
N ASN A 123 2.30 15.15 -5.91
CA ASN A 123 1.73 15.20 -7.25
C ASN A 123 2.57 14.36 -8.22
N LEU A 124 3.89 14.48 -8.14
CA LEU A 124 4.79 13.67 -8.95
C LEU A 124 4.70 12.19 -8.57
N PHE A 125 4.58 11.86 -7.29
CA PHE A 125 4.36 10.48 -6.83
C PHE A 125 3.12 9.87 -7.49
N LEU A 126 1.95 10.49 -7.33
CA LEU A 126 0.69 9.98 -7.89
C LEU A 126 0.72 9.94 -9.41
N ARG A 127 1.33 10.93 -10.06
CA ARG A 127 1.49 10.93 -11.51
C ARG A 127 2.39 9.80 -12.01
N ARG A 128 3.50 9.51 -11.33
CA ARG A 128 4.39 8.40 -11.70
C ARG A 128 3.68 7.07 -11.53
N VAL A 129 3.02 6.87 -10.38
CA VAL A 129 2.26 5.66 -10.10
C VAL A 129 1.13 5.45 -11.11
N ALA A 130 0.35 6.49 -11.44
CA ALA A 130 -0.73 6.39 -12.43
C ALA A 130 -0.23 6.13 -13.85
N ASN A 131 0.86 6.78 -14.27
CA ASN A 131 1.37 6.64 -15.64
C ASN A 131 2.21 5.38 -15.85
N GLU A 132 3.04 5.01 -14.88
CA GLU A 132 3.94 3.86 -14.97
C GLU A 132 3.24 2.56 -14.57
N GLY A 133 2.23 2.62 -13.69
CA GLY A 133 1.49 1.46 -13.17
C GLY A 133 0.31 0.99 -14.02
N GLY A 134 0.08 1.61 -15.19
CA GLY A 134 -0.92 1.12 -16.15
C GLY A 134 -2.36 1.13 -15.65
N ILE A 135 -2.71 1.98 -14.68
CA ILE A 135 -4.02 1.96 -14.03
C ILE A 135 -5.16 2.09 -15.07
N PRO A 136 -6.14 1.17 -15.09
CA PRO A 136 -7.34 1.32 -15.90
C PRO A 136 -8.11 2.60 -15.50
N GLY A 137 -8.72 3.30 -16.46
CA GLY A 137 -9.44 4.56 -16.19
C GLY A 137 -10.65 4.43 -15.24
N THR A 138 -11.03 3.21 -14.85
CA THR A 138 -12.08 2.90 -13.88
C THR A 138 -11.58 2.78 -12.43
N VAL A 139 -10.26 2.72 -12.22
CA VAL A 139 -9.63 2.58 -10.90
C VAL A 139 -9.09 3.94 -10.44
N ASP A 140 -9.43 4.33 -9.21
CA ASP A 140 -8.89 5.55 -8.61
C ASP A 140 -7.45 5.34 -8.13
N ALA A 141 -6.55 6.24 -8.51
CA ALA A 141 -5.13 6.09 -8.23
C ALA A 141 -4.80 6.21 -6.74
N GLU A 142 -5.47 7.10 -5.99
CA GLU A 142 -5.24 7.22 -4.55
C GLU A 142 -5.75 5.99 -3.82
N GLN A 143 -6.91 5.45 -4.21
CA GLN A 143 -7.45 4.21 -3.65
C GLN A 143 -6.55 3.01 -3.94
N ALA A 144 -6.03 2.88 -5.16
CA ALA A 144 -5.08 1.82 -5.50
C ALA A 144 -3.78 1.94 -4.68
N VAL A 145 -3.26 3.16 -4.48
CA VAL A 145 -2.10 3.40 -3.60
C VAL A 145 -2.42 3.01 -2.15
N LYS A 146 -3.59 3.38 -1.63
CA LYS A 146 -4.03 2.95 -0.29
C LYS A 146 -4.12 1.43 -0.17
N ALA A 147 -4.62 0.75 -1.19
CA ALA A 147 -4.68 -0.72 -1.21
C ALA A 147 -3.29 -1.35 -1.04
N VAL A 148 -2.29 -0.85 -1.78
CA VAL A 148 -0.89 -1.29 -1.64
C VAL A 148 -0.35 -0.97 -0.26
N PHE A 149 -0.60 0.23 0.25
CA PHE A 149 -0.14 0.63 1.59
C PHE A 149 -0.74 -0.23 2.70
N SER A 150 -2.04 -0.51 2.63
CA SER A 150 -2.77 -1.36 3.56
C SER A 150 -2.16 -2.76 3.59
N ALA A 151 -2.03 -3.41 2.42
CA ALA A 151 -1.42 -4.73 2.32
C ALA A 151 0.05 -4.75 2.77
N THR A 152 0.80 -3.66 2.52
CA THR A 152 2.20 -3.56 2.96
C THR A 152 2.33 -3.44 4.47
N LYS A 153 1.44 -2.68 5.13
CA LYS A 153 1.50 -2.53 6.59
C LYS A 153 1.24 -3.84 7.32
N ASP A 154 0.40 -4.72 6.77
CA ASP A 154 0.14 -6.04 7.34
C ASP A 154 1.42 -6.91 7.43
N GLU A 155 2.40 -6.64 6.56
CA GLU A 155 3.69 -7.34 6.51
C GLU A 155 4.76 -6.72 7.42
N LEU A 156 4.52 -5.51 7.93
CA LEU A 156 5.57 -4.70 8.56
C LEU A 156 5.35 -4.52 10.06
N SER A 157 6.46 -4.48 10.79
CA SER A 157 6.46 -4.05 12.18
C SER A 157 6.08 -2.58 12.31
N GLN A 158 5.53 -2.21 13.48
CA GLN A 158 5.16 -0.82 13.77
C GLN A 158 6.35 0.16 13.63
N GLU A 159 7.57 -0.28 13.91
CA GLU A 159 8.80 0.49 13.70
C GLU A 159 8.99 0.82 12.23
N ARG A 160 8.87 -0.18 11.35
CA ARG A 160 9.03 -0.02 9.90
C ARG A 160 7.92 0.81 9.28
N ILE A 161 6.68 0.67 9.77
CA ILE A 161 5.55 1.51 9.35
C ILE A 161 5.82 3.00 9.64
N GLN A 162 6.37 3.32 10.82
CA GLN A 162 6.72 4.70 11.17
C GLN A 162 7.92 5.22 10.39
N GLU A 163 8.93 4.37 10.18
CA GLU A 163 10.09 4.71 9.38
C GLU A 163 9.69 5.11 7.95
N ILE A 164 8.86 4.30 7.28
CA ILE A 164 8.32 4.59 5.94
C ILE A 164 7.57 5.93 5.94
N ALA A 165 6.67 6.15 6.91
CA ALA A 165 5.89 7.39 7.00
C ALA A 165 6.79 8.65 7.07
N GLY A 166 7.96 8.54 7.69
CA GLY A 166 8.95 9.61 7.76
C GLY A 166 9.58 10.01 6.42
N TRP A 167 9.52 9.14 5.41
CA TRP A 167 10.06 9.36 4.06
C TRP A 167 9.03 9.94 3.08
N LEU A 168 7.73 9.69 3.31
CA LEU A 168 6.67 10.03 2.38
C LEU A 168 6.39 11.56 2.31
N PRO A 169 6.05 12.11 1.14
CA PRO A 169 5.49 13.46 0.99
C PRO A 169 4.14 13.60 1.70
N ASP A 170 3.75 14.82 2.08
CA ASP A 170 2.61 15.07 3.00
C ASP A 170 1.32 14.33 2.60
N ARG A 171 0.79 14.56 1.41
CA ARG A 171 -0.43 13.88 0.93
C ARG A 171 -0.26 12.36 0.86
N ILE A 172 0.91 11.88 0.45
CA ILE A 172 1.17 10.42 0.38
C ILE A 172 1.25 9.82 1.79
N ARG A 173 1.79 10.56 2.75
CA ARG A 173 1.77 10.19 4.17
C ARG A 173 0.34 10.16 4.71
N GLU A 174 -0.53 11.09 4.33
CA GLU A 174 -1.96 11.02 4.68
C GLU A 174 -2.61 9.75 4.13
N LEU A 175 -2.34 9.39 2.86
CA LEU A 175 -2.84 8.14 2.29
C LEU A 175 -2.29 6.92 3.04
N TRP A 176 -1.00 6.95 3.39
CA TRP A 176 -0.36 5.92 4.21
C TRP A 176 -1.05 5.79 5.55
N GLU A 177 -1.28 6.87 6.28
CA GLU A 177 -1.93 6.83 7.61
C GLU A 177 -3.37 6.33 7.55
N GLN A 178 -4.11 6.65 6.48
CA GLN A 178 -5.51 6.25 6.28
C GLN A 178 -5.69 4.82 5.75
N ALA A 179 -4.62 4.19 5.25
CA ALA A 179 -4.66 2.85 4.66
C ALA A 179 -4.60 1.72 5.69
#